data_AF-A0A9E0GJI0-F1
#
_entry.id   AF-A0A9E0GJI0-F1
#
_cell.length_a   1.000
_cell.length_b   1.000
_cell.length_c   1.000
_cell.angle_alpha   90.00
_cell.angle_beta   90.00
_cell.angle_gamma   90.00
#
_symmetry.space_group_name_H-M   'P 1'
#
loop_
_entity.id
_entity.type
_entity.pdbx_description
1 polymer ?
#
loop_
_entity_poly.entity_id
_entity_poly.type
_entity_poly.pdbx_seq_one_letter_code
_entity_poly.pdbx_strand_id
1 'polypeptide(L)' 'MAKQQEGIGWIQNKADIIMLANRSGHNFILELPTGRYRLDAGRRMRTMRSILAIPQVKQLVDQGELVVE' A
#
# COMPACT_ATOMS: atom_id res chain seq x y z
N MET A 1 9.89 -16.81 33.94
CA MET A 1 8.54 -16.29 33.62
C MET A 1 8.63 -14.77 33.48
N ALA A 2 8.95 -14.25 32.30
CA ALA A 2 9.12 -12.81 32.09
C ALA A 2 7.78 -12.20 31.63
N LYS A 3 7.22 -11.31 32.46
CA LYS A 3 6.03 -10.50 32.17
C LYS A 3 6.37 -9.54 31.02
N GLN A 4 5.67 -9.64 29.90
CA GLN A 4 5.68 -8.60 28.87
C GLN A 4 4.86 -7.42 29.42
N GLN A 5 5.51 -6.28 29.62
CA GLN A 5 4.85 -5.01 29.84
C GLN A 5 4.17 -4.62 28.53
N GLU A 6 2.83 -4.54 28.53
CA GLU A 6 2.07 -3.94 27.44
C GLU A 6 2.39 -2.44 27.44
N GLY A 7 3.37 -2.07 26.63
CA GLY A 7 3.74 -0.68 26.40
C GLY A 7 2.59 0.04 25.69
N ILE A 8 2.18 1.17 26.26
CA ILE A 8 1.22 2.12 25.67
C ILE A 8 1.94 2.88 24.53
N GLY A 9 2.31 2.14 23.49
CA GLY A 9 2.93 2.67 22.29
C GLY A 9 2.14 2.18 21.09
N TRP A 10 1.95 3.02 20.07
CA TRP A 10 1.45 2.57 18.79
C TRP A 10 2.41 1.53 18.22
N ILE A 11 2.07 0.24 18.37
CA ILE A 11 2.79 -0.85 17.73
C ILE A 11 2.32 -0.89 16.29
N GLN A 12 3.02 -0.18 15.41
CA GLN A 12 2.80 -0.32 13.98
C GLN A 12 3.27 -1.72 13.56
N ASN A 13 2.33 -2.58 13.18
CA ASN A 13 2.69 -3.91 12.71
C ASN A 13 3.47 -3.75 11.41
N LYS A 14 4.69 -4.30 11.33
CA LYS A 14 5.50 -4.21 10.09
C LYS A 14 4.78 -4.83 8.89
N ALA A 15 3.80 -5.72 9.12
CA ALA A 15 2.92 -6.27 8.09
C ALA A 15 2.00 -5.23 7.42
N ASP A 16 1.87 -4.05 8.02
CA ASP A 16 1.03 -2.96 7.52
C ASP A 16 1.73 -2.13 6.45
N ILE A 17 3.04 -2.25 6.27
CA ILE A 17 3.77 -1.53 5.22
C ILE A 17 4.02 -2.48 4.06
N ILE A 18 3.64 -2.05 2.86
CA ILE A 18 3.80 -2.81 1.62
C ILE A 18 4.50 -1.98 0.55
N MET A 19 5.05 -2.66 -0.45
CA MET A 19 5.49 -2.03 -1.70
C MET A 19 4.42 -2.26 -2.76
N LEU A 20 3.78 -1.19 -3.23
CA LEU A 20 2.84 -1.25 -4.35
C LEU A 20 3.61 -0.87 -5.62
N ALA A 21 3.73 -1.80 -6.55
CA ALA A 21 4.47 -1.63 -7.80
C ALA A 21 3.53 -1.60 -9.00
N ASN A 22 3.76 -0.65 -9.91
CA ASN A 22 3.11 -0.61 -11.21
C ASN A 22 3.91 -1.46 -12.21
N ARG A 23 3.31 -2.58 -12.64
CA ARG A 23 3.89 -3.50 -13.63
C ARG A 23 3.32 -3.30 -15.02
N SER A 24 2.32 -2.43 -15.17
CA SER A 24 1.77 -2.05 -16.46
C SER A 24 2.69 -1.08 -17.23
N GLY A 25 2.37 -0.86 -18.50
CA GLY A 25 3.00 0.16 -19.36
C GLY A 25 2.35 1.55 -19.25
N HIS A 26 1.39 1.76 -18.36
CA HIS A 26 0.61 3.00 -18.25
C HIS A 26 0.81 3.69 -16.89
N ASN A 27 0.61 5.00 -16.85
CA ASN A 27 0.68 5.77 -15.61
C ASN A 27 -0.70 5.82 -14.94
N PHE A 28 -0.74 5.67 -13.63
CA PHE A 28 -1.98 5.77 -12.86
C PHE A 28 -2.04 7.05 -12.02
N ILE A 29 -3.22 7.65 -11.96
CA ILE A 29 -3.56 8.65 -10.93
C ILE A 29 -4.44 7.95 -9.91
N LEU A 30 -3.90 7.73 -8.72
CA LEU A 30 -4.60 7.15 -7.58
C LEU A 30 -5.30 8.26 -6.80
N GLU A 31 -6.61 8.14 -6.62
CA GLU A 31 -7.37 9.02 -5.73
C GLU A 31 -7.30 8.46 -4.30
N LEU A 32 -6.34 8.98 -3.52
CA LEU A 32 -6.12 8.56 -2.13
C LEU A 32 -6.80 9.54 -1.16
N PRO A 33 -7.11 9.11 0.08
CA PRO A 33 -7.62 10.01 1.12
C PRO A 33 -6.69 11.20 1.41
N THR A 34 -5.39 11.03 1.18
CA THR A 34 -4.36 12.05 1.36
C THR A 34 -4.21 12.98 0.15
N GLY A 35 -4.98 12.75 -0.93
CA GLY A 35 -4.90 13.48 -2.19
C GLY A 35 -4.56 12.59 -3.38
N ARG A 36 -4.37 13.23 -4.55
CA ARG A 36 -4.02 12.53 -5.78
C ARG A 36 -2.55 12.16 -5.80
N TYR A 37 -2.28 10.89 -6.11
CA TYR A 37 -0.92 10.38 -6.25
C TYR A 37 -0.71 9.81 -7.65
N ARG A 38 0.38 10.18 -8.33
CA ARG A 38 0.74 9.60 -9.63
C ARG A 38 1.74 8.47 -9.46
N LEU A 39 1.37 7.28 -9.91
CA LEU A 39 2.25 6.12 -9.97
C LEU A 39 2.60 5.81 -11.42
N ASP A 40 3.78 6.26 -11.84
CA ASP A 40 4.27 6.08 -13.21
C ASP A 40 4.59 4.62 -13.54
N ALA A 41 4.55 4.26 -14.83
CA ALA A 41 4.87 2.93 -15.33
C ALA A 41 6.25 2.45 -14.83
N GLY A 42 6.32 1.21 -14.34
CA GLY A 42 7.54 0.62 -13.79
C GLY A 42 8.01 1.21 -12.46
N ARG A 43 7.27 2.17 -11.86
CA ARG A 43 7.58 2.72 -10.53
C ARG A 43 6.87 1.94 -9.44
N ARG A 44 7.37 2.12 -8.22
CA ARG A 44 6.81 1.52 -7.01
C ARG A 44 6.80 2.54 -5.89
N MET A 45 5.83 2.39 -4.99
CA MET A 45 5.66 3.24 -3.81
C MET A 45 5.60 2.39 -2.55
N ARG A 46 6.22 2.88 -1.48
CA ARG A 46 6.05 2.32 -0.14
C ARG A 46 4.81 2.95 0.49
N THR A 47 3.88 2.13 0.97
CA THR A 47 2.61 2.61 1.51
C THR A 47 2.04 1.66 2.55
N MET A 48 0.92 2.04 3.17
CA MET A 48 0.19 1.18 4.08
C MET A 48 -0.67 0.16 3.32
N ARG A 49 -0.80 -1.04 3.84
CA ARG A 49 -1.66 -2.12 3.33
C ARG A 49 -3.13 -1.71 3.25
N SER A 50 -3.56 -0.76 4.09
CA SER A 50 -4.90 -0.17 4.03
C SER A 50 -5.21 0.48 2.69
N ILE A 51 -4.20 0.82 1.88
CA ILE A 51 -4.41 1.29 0.50
C ILE A 51 -5.18 0.28 -0.36
N LEU A 52 -5.08 -1.01 -0.07
CA LEU A 52 -5.79 -2.08 -0.79
C LEU A 52 -7.29 -2.08 -0.52
N ALA A 53 -7.76 -1.35 0.50
CA ALA A 53 -9.18 -1.15 0.75
C ALA A 53 -9.78 -0.06 -0.17
N ILE A 54 -8.95 0.73 -0.86
CA ILE A 54 -9.42 1.73 -1.82
C ILE A 54 -9.91 1.00 -3.08
N PRO A 55 -11.17 1.18 -3.51
CA PRO A 55 -11.75 0.43 -4.63
C PRO A 55 -10.92 0.48 -5.92
N GLN A 56 -10.40 1.66 -6.27
CA GLN A 56 -9.54 1.84 -7.44
C GLN A 56 -8.27 1.00 -7.35
N VAL A 57 -7.58 1.05 -6.21
CA VAL A 57 -6.33 0.31 -6.01
C VAL A 57 -6.59 -1.19 -6.01
N LYS A 58 -7.66 -1.63 -5.34
CA LYS A 58 -8.08 -3.03 -5.34
C LYS A 58 -8.33 -3.53 -6.76
N GLN A 59 -9.08 -2.79 -7.57
CA GLN A 59 -9.38 -3.16 -8.94
C GLN A 59 -8.11 -3.30 -9.79
N LEU A 60 -7.18 -2.34 -9.70
CA LEU A 60 -5.92 -2.39 -10.44
C LEU A 60 -5.02 -3.56 -9.99
N VAL A 61 -5.08 -3.94 -8.71
CA VAL A 61 -4.39 -5.12 -8.19
C VAL A 61 -5.04 -6.41 -8.68
N ASP A 62 -6.37 -6.50 -8.62
CA ASP A 62 -7.12 -7.66 -9.10
C ASP A 62 -6.92 -7.89 -10.62
N GLN A 63 -6.72 -6.82 -11.38
CA GLN A 63 -6.41 -6.86 -12.82
C GLN A 63 -4.93 -7.17 -13.11
N GLY A 64 -4.07 -7.18 -12.09
CA GLY A 64 -2.63 -7.43 -12.24
C GLY A 64 -1.82 -6.23 -12.77
N GLU A 65 -2.43 -5.06 -12.92
CA GLU A 65 -1.72 -3.84 -13.36
C GLU A 65 -0.84 -3.27 -12.23
N LEU A 66 -1.31 -3.39 -10.99
CA LEU A 66 -0.54 -3.14 -9.78
C LEU A 66 -0.28 -4.45 -9.03
N VAL A 67 0.87 -4.55 -8.36
CA VAL A 67 1.25 -5.72 -7.57
C VAL A 67 1.78 -5.31 -6.21
N VAL A 68 1.57 -6.17 -5.21
CA VAL A 68 2.13 -6.03 -3.87
C VAL A 68 3.42 -6.85 -3.77
N GLU A 69 4.55 -6.18 -3.49
CA GLU A 69 5.87 -6.78 -3.22
C GLU A 69 6.19 -6.80 -1.72
#